data_AF-A0A293L910-F1
#
_entry.id   AF-A0A293L910-F1
#
_cell.length_a   1.000
_cell.length_b   1.000
_cell.length_c   1.000
_cell.angle_alpha   90.00
_cell.angle_beta   90.00
_cell.angle_gamma   90.00
#
_symmetry.space_group_name_H-M   'P 1'
#
loop_
_entity.id
_entity.type
_entity.pdbx_description
1 polymer ?
#
loop_
_entity_poly.entity_id
_entity_poly.type
_entity_poly.pdbx_seq_one_letter_code
_entity_poly.pdbx_strand_id
1 'polypeptide(L)'
;MSVMPEAFRVEYDVLLTSLCLEIAALDMDTYNKGVFNLSQLIKPGGSIVQCGAIGATSYNVGNTKFDALFLTEDNVKCALENAGFVVKYWQSSNLKNASSLDHGAFVVSAKKL
;
A
#
# COMPACT_ATOMS: atom_id res chain seq x y z
N MET A 1 -1.77 -20.09 8.77
CA MET A 1 -1.90 -19.87 10.22
C MET A 1 -1.91 -18.35 10.44
N SER A 2 -2.97 -17.79 11.04
CA SER A 2 -3.07 -16.34 11.25
C SER A 2 -2.25 -15.94 12.48
N VAL A 3 -1.37 -14.95 12.33
CA VAL A 3 -0.57 -14.37 13.44
C VAL A 3 -1.41 -13.47 14.36
N MET A 4 -2.63 -13.13 13.96
CA MET A 4 -3.54 -12.30 14.73
C MET A 4 -4.33 -13.15 15.74
N PRO A 5 -4.29 -12.81 17.05
CA PRO A 5 -5.07 -13.50 18.08
C PRO A 5 -6.56 -13.50 17.76
N GLU A 6 -7.28 -14.55 18.17
CA GLU A 6 -8.71 -14.73 17.85
C GLU A 6 -9.57 -13.52 18.27
N ALA A 7 -9.30 -12.94 19.43
CA ALA A 7 -10.03 -11.78 19.95
C ALA A 7 -9.93 -10.53 19.06
N PHE A 8 -8.95 -10.46 18.16
CA PHE A 8 -8.74 -9.35 17.24
C PHE A 8 -9.10 -9.70 15.78
N ARG A 9 -9.71 -10.87 15.54
CA ARG A 9 -10.24 -11.28 14.22
C ARG A 9 -11.62 -10.71 13.99
N VAL A 10 -11.69 -9.39 14.05
CA VAL A 10 -12.88 -8.61 13.71
C VAL A 10 -12.60 -7.79 12.46
N GLU A 11 -13.65 -7.30 11.83
CA GLU A 11 -13.52 -6.27 10.80
C GLU A 11 -13.36 -4.89 11.46
N TYR A 12 -12.51 -4.06 10.87
CA TYR A 12 -12.17 -2.73 11.34
C TYR A 12 -12.88 -1.66 10.51
N ASP A 13 -13.17 -0.52 11.14
CA ASP A 13 -13.77 0.63 10.46
C ASP A 13 -12.75 1.36 9.56
N VAL A 14 -11.48 1.35 9.97
CA VAL A 14 -10.36 1.96 9.25
C VAL A 14 -9.13 1.05 9.32
N LEU A 15 -8.44 0.89 8.19
CA LEU A 15 -7.12 0.27 8.10
C LEU A 15 -6.10 1.29 7.63
N LEU A 16 -4.98 1.38 8.34
CA LEU A 16 -3.82 2.18 7.96
C LEU A 16 -2.65 1.25 7.60
N THR A 17 -2.02 1.50 6.47
CA THR A 17 -0.72 0.90 6.11
C THR A 17 0.21 1.99 5.58
N SER A 18 1.48 1.96 5.98
CA SER A 18 2.46 2.99 5.61
C SER A 18 3.80 2.35 5.28
N LEU A 19 4.32 2.64 4.08
CA LEU A 19 5.64 2.20 3.61
C LEU A 19 5.86 0.68 3.75
N CYS A 20 4.81 -0.10 3.55
CA CYS A 20 4.78 -1.52 3.90
C CYS A 20 4.54 -2.41 2.69
N LEU A 21 3.47 -2.15 1.93
CA LEU A 21 3.05 -3.08 0.86
C LEU A 21 4.05 -3.15 -0.29
N GLU A 22 4.68 -2.04 -0.65
CA GLU A 22 5.73 -1.99 -1.66
C GLU A 22 7.01 -2.71 -1.22
N ILE A 23 7.25 -2.84 0.09
CA ILE A 23 8.46 -3.52 0.62
C ILE A 23 8.17 -5.01 0.86
N ALA A 24 6.94 -5.34 1.24
CA ALA A 24 6.52 -6.71 1.56
C ALA A 24 6.20 -7.55 0.31
N ALA A 25 5.89 -6.91 -0.82
CA ALA A 25 5.56 -7.58 -2.07
C ALA A 25 6.82 -7.82 -2.93
N LEU A 26 6.90 -9.01 -3.54
CA LEU A 26 7.98 -9.36 -4.46
C LEU A 26 7.65 -8.95 -5.91
N ASP A 27 6.37 -8.84 -6.21
CA ASP A 27 5.80 -8.56 -7.53
C ASP A 27 4.38 -7.99 -7.41
N MET A 28 3.80 -7.62 -8.55
CA MET A 28 2.44 -7.07 -8.57
C MET A 28 1.36 -8.06 -8.12
N ASP A 29 1.56 -9.37 -8.32
CA ASP A 29 0.59 -10.39 -7.90
C ASP A 29 0.53 -10.51 -6.37
N THR A 30 1.69 -10.53 -5.72
CA THR A 30 1.81 -10.51 -4.26
C THR A 30 1.32 -9.19 -3.66
N TYR A 31 1.57 -8.06 -4.32
CA TYR A 31 1.01 -6.76 -3.93
C TYR A 31 -0.52 -6.75 -3.99
N ASN A 32 -1.11 -7.15 -5.13
CA ASN A 32 -2.57 -7.21 -5.31
C ASN A 32 -3.22 -8.13 -4.29
N LYS A 33 -2.62 -9.30 -4.05
CA LYS A 33 -3.08 -10.24 -3.01
C LYS A 33 -2.98 -9.64 -1.61
N GLY A 34 -1.92 -8.88 -1.32
CA GLY A 34 -1.77 -8.14 -0.07
C GLY A 34 -2.91 -7.14 0.14
N VAL A 35 -3.20 -6.30 -0.85
CA VAL A 35 -4.32 -5.35 -0.82
C VAL A 35 -5.66 -6.06 -0.63
N PHE A 36 -5.90 -7.15 -1.36
CA PHE A 36 -7.11 -7.97 -1.20
C PHE A 36 -7.24 -8.56 0.20
N ASN A 37 -6.16 -9.10 0.77
CA ASN A 37 -6.18 -9.66 2.12
C ASN A 37 -6.48 -8.58 3.17
N LEU A 38 -5.92 -7.38 3.03
CA LEU A 38 -6.24 -6.25 3.91
C LEU A 38 -7.70 -5.83 3.76
N SER A 39 -8.28 -5.94 2.56
CA SER A 39 -9.70 -5.62 2.35
C SER A 39 -10.63 -6.53 3.16
N GLN A 40 -10.24 -7.78 3.40
CA GLN A 40 -11.02 -8.72 4.23
C GLN A 40 -11.04 -8.35 5.71
N LEU A 41 -10.16 -7.45 6.14
CA LEU A 41 -10.12 -6.93 7.52
C LEU A 41 -10.98 -5.69 7.70
N ILE A 42 -11.60 -5.15 6.64
CA ILE A 42 -12.33 -3.87 6.69
C ILE A 42 -13.81 -4.12 6.46
N LYS A 43 -14.66 -3.51 7.29
CA LYS A 43 -16.13 -3.60 7.14
C LYS A 43 -16.59 -3.01 5.80
N PRO A 44 -17.71 -3.47 5.23
CA PRO A 44 -18.39 -2.73 4.17
C PRO A 44 -18.64 -1.28 4.60
N GLY A 45 -18.33 -0.31 3.73
CA GLY A 45 -18.37 1.11 4.06
C GLY A 45 -17.22 1.64 4.93
N GLY A 46 -16.30 0.77 5.40
CA GLY A 46 -15.05 1.16 6.07
C GLY A 46 -14.03 1.78 5.11
N SER A 47 -12.88 2.22 5.63
CA SER A 47 -11.87 2.92 4.84
C SER A 47 -10.47 2.31 4.96
N ILE A 48 -9.69 2.42 3.89
CA ILE A 48 -8.25 2.19 3.91
C ILE A 48 -7.52 3.51 3.67
N VAL A 49 -6.46 3.75 4.43
CA VAL A 49 -5.46 4.78 4.18
C VAL A 49 -4.13 4.08 3.92
N GLN A 50 -3.58 4.29 2.74
CA GLN A 50 -2.27 3.75 2.38
C GLN A 50 -1.31 4.90 2.07
N CYS A 51 -0.17 4.88 2.74
CA CYS A 51 0.97 5.73 2.45
C CYS A 51 2.09 4.86 1.90
N GLY A 52 2.83 5.32 0.90
CA GLY A 52 3.91 4.53 0.33
C GLY A 52 4.86 5.32 -0.54
N ALA A 53 5.86 4.64 -1.06
CA ALA A 53 6.74 5.15 -2.10
C ALA A 53 6.22 4.79 -3.51
N ILE A 54 6.36 5.72 -4.46
CA ILE A 54 6.16 5.47 -5.90
C ILE A 54 7.48 5.61 -6.64
N GLY A 55 7.62 4.84 -7.70
CA GLY A 55 8.81 4.78 -8.55
C GLY A 55 10.00 4.05 -7.91
N ALA A 56 9.93 3.68 -6.63
CA ALA A 56 11.06 3.19 -5.85
C ALA A 56 11.33 1.71 -6.08
N THR A 57 12.61 1.36 -6.25
CA THR A 57 13.06 -0.04 -6.36
C THR A 57 13.81 -0.51 -5.13
N SER A 58 14.19 0.39 -4.22
CA SER A 58 14.85 0.06 -2.96
C SER A 58 14.99 1.27 -2.03
N TYR A 59 15.30 1.00 -0.76
CA TYR A 59 15.74 1.99 0.23
C TYR A 59 16.89 1.43 1.07
N ASN A 60 17.61 2.30 1.78
CA ASN A 60 18.71 1.90 2.66
C ASN A 60 18.38 2.22 4.12
N VAL A 61 18.75 1.30 5.02
CA VAL A 61 18.81 1.54 6.47
C VAL A 61 20.25 1.32 6.91
N GLY A 62 20.97 2.41 7.18
CA GLY A 62 22.42 2.37 7.34
C GLY A 62 23.09 1.81 6.09
N ASN A 63 23.84 0.72 6.24
CA ASN A 63 24.55 0.05 5.14
C ASN A 63 23.74 -1.09 4.50
N THR A 64 22.51 -1.32 4.94
CA THR A 64 21.67 -2.42 4.44
C THR A 64 20.67 -1.89 3.43
N LYS A 65 20.70 -2.45 2.23
CA LYS A 65 19.72 -2.20 1.18
C LYS A 65 18.53 -3.15 1.33
N PHE A 66 17.33 -2.61 1.25
CA PHE A 66 16.08 -3.34 1.17
C PHE A 66 15.43 -3.05 -0.18
N ASP A 67 15.01 -4.10 -0.88
CA ASP A 67 14.32 -3.95 -2.15
C ASP A 67 12.89 -3.46 -1.94
N ALA A 68 12.37 -2.77 -2.95
CA ALA A 68 11.00 -2.27 -3.01
C ALA A 68 10.42 -2.60 -4.38
N LEU A 69 9.15 -2.98 -4.40
CA LEU A 69 8.38 -3.11 -5.62
C LEU A 69 8.17 -1.72 -6.22
N PHE A 70 8.52 -1.58 -7.50
CA PHE A 70 8.25 -0.37 -8.25
C PHE A 70 6.73 -0.20 -8.42
N LEU A 71 6.16 0.81 -7.76
CA LEU A 71 4.75 1.16 -7.87
C LEU A 71 4.54 2.45 -8.64
N THR A 72 3.52 2.46 -9.50
CA THR A 72 2.92 3.67 -10.06
C THR A 72 1.60 4.02 -9.35
N GLU A 73 1.11 5.23 -9.57
CA GLU A 73 -0.23 5.63 -9.13
C GLU A 73 -1.32 4.67 -9.64
N ASP A 74 -1.26 4.30 -10.92
CA ASP A 74 -2.22 3.38 -11.53
C ASP A 74 -2.16 1.99 -10.89
N ASN A 75 -0.97 1.48 -10.58
CA ASN A 75 -0.84 0.21 -9.86
C ASN A 75 -1.57 0.23 -8.52
N VAL A 76 -1.41 1.30 -7.74
CA VAL A 76 -2.06 1.43 -6.42
C VAL A 76 -3.58 1.56 -6.57
N LYS A 77 -4.05 2.43 -7.47
CA LYS A 77 -5.49 2.65 -7.69
C LYS A 77 -6.18 1.40 -8.19
N CYS A 78 -5.64 0.74 -9.22
CA CYS A 78 -6.22 -0.49 -9.76
C CYS A 78 -6.26 -1.62 -8.72
N ALA A 79 -5.22 -1.76 -7.88
CA ALA A 79 -5.23 -2.77 -6.82
C ALA A 79 -6.34 -2.53 -5.79
N LEU A 80 -6.57 -1.26 -5.41
CA LEU A 80 -7.66 -0.88 -4.51
C LEU A 80 -9.03 -1.10 -5.15
N GLU A 81 -9.21 -0.71 -6.41
CA GLU A 81 -10.48 -0.90 -7.14
C GLU A 81 -10.81 -2.39 -7.28
N ASN A 82 -9.83 -3.22 -7.68
CA ASN A 82 -9.98 -4.66 -7.79
C ASN A 82 -10.27 -5.33 -6.44
N ALA A 83 -9.85 -4.73 -5.33
CA ALA A 83 -10.16 -5.19 -3.98
C ALA A 83 -11.50 -4.68 -3.42
N GLY A 84 -12.30 -3.97 -4.25
CA GLY A 84 -13.64 -3.51 -3.89
C GLY A 84 -13.67 -2.13 -3.22
N PHE A 85 -12.63 -1.31 -3.40
CA PHE A 85 -12.61 0.05 -2.88
C PHE A 85 -12.90 1.10 -3.96
N VAL A 86 -13.41 2.25 -3.52
CA VAL A 86 -13.50 3.47 -4.32
C VAL A 86 -12.54 4.50 -3.76
N VAL A 87 -11.56 4.90 -4.57
CA VAL A 87 -10.60 5.95 -4.20
C VAL A 87 -11.33 7.26 -3.94
N LYS A 88 -11.08 7.88 -2.78
CA LYS A 88 -11.68 9.16 -2.36
C LYS A 88 -10.68 10.28 -2.34
N TYR A 89 -9.41 9.97 -2.08
CA TYR A 89 -8.34 10.94 -2.02
C TYR A 89 -7.05 10.34 -2.58
N TRP A 90 -6.32 11.15 -3.32
CA TRP A 90 -4.96 10.85 -3.76
C TRP A 90 -4.12 12.11 -3.65
N GLN A 91 -2.95 11.98 -3.03
CA GLN A 91 -1.92 13.00 -3.06
C GLN A 91 -0.57 12.32 -3.24
N SER A 92 0.27 12.86 -4.11
CA SER A 92 1.65 12.44 -4.26
C SER A 92 2.58 13.65 -4.29
N SER A 93 3.83 13.40 -3.91
CA SER A 93 4.92 14.37 -4.01
C SER A 93 6.13 13.71 -4.62
N ASN A 94 6.69 14.33 -5.66
CA ASN A 94 7.96 13.90 -6.25
C ASN A 94 9.12 14.37 -5.37
N LEU A 95 9.98 13.43 -4.99
CA LEU A 95 11.26 13.72 -4.36
C LEU A 95 12.31 13.78 -5.48
N LYS A 96 12.60 15.00 -5.94
CA LYS A 96 13.68 15.22 -6.92
C LYS A 96 15.02 15.05 -6.21
N ASN A 97 15.66 13.89 -6.35
CA ASN A 97 17.04 13.68 -5.93
C ASN A 97 17.98 13.79 -7.14
N ALA A 98 19.19 14.32 -6.92
CA ALA A 98 20.18 14.64 -7.95
C ALA A 98 20.74 13.44 -8.74
N SER A 99 20.30 12.22 -8.43
CA SER A 99 20.76 10.96 -9.04
C SER A 99 19.57 10.13 -9.58
N SER A 100 18.97 10.63 -10.66
CA SER A 100 18.39 9.88 -11.79
C SER A 100 17.31 8.80 -11.59
N LEU A 101 16.54 8.79 -10.51
CA LEU A 101 15.19 8.20 -10.55
C LEU A 101 14.20 9.09 -9.78
N ASP A 102 13.14 9.51 -10.47
CA ASP A 102 12.03 10.26 -9.89
C ASP A 102 11.25 9.32 -8.95
N HIS A 103 11.64 9.33 -7.69
CA HIS A 103 10.97 8.63 -6.61
C HIS A 103 10.05 9.59 -5.88
N GLY A 104 8.87 9.16 -5.50
CA GLY A 104 7.91 9.98 -4.78
C GLY A 104 7.34 9.29 -3.56
N ALA A 105 6.63 10.05 -2.75
CA ALA A 105 5.75 9.52 -1.72
C ALA A 105 4.30 9.78 -2.11
N PHE A 106 3.39 8.91 -1.68
CA PHE A 106 1.96 9.09 -1.88
C PHE A 106 1.18 8.82 -0.60
N VAL A 107 -0.03 9.38 -0.57
CA VAL A 107 -1.10 9.07 0.37
C VAL A 107 -2.37 8.86 -0.44
N VAL A 108 -3.02 7.73 -0.22
CA VAL A 108 -4.34 7.42 -0.79
C VAL A 108 -5.32 7.09 0.33
N SER A 109 -6.55 7.58 0.20
CA SER A 109 -7.67 7.07 0.99
C SER A 109 -8.74 6.52 0.07
N ALA A 110 -9.28 5.36 0.42
CA ALA A 110 -10.31 4.69 -0.35
C ALA A 110 -11.36 4.06 0.57
N LYS A 111 -12.61 4.00 0.10
CA LYS A 111 -13.75 3.50 0.87
C LYS A 111 -14.20 2.15 0.31
N LYS A 112 -14.38 1.15 1.16
CA LYS A 112 -14.86 -0.18 0.77
C LYS A 112 -16.33 -0.11 0.40
N LEU A 113 -16.71 -0.70 -0.73
CA LEU A 113 -18.10 -0.84 -1.17
C LEU A 113 -18.90 -1.75 -0.25
#